data_AF-A0A957EW96-F1
#
_entry.id   AF-A0A957EW96-F1
#
_cell.length_a   1.000
_cell.length_b   1.000
_cell.length_c   1.000
_cell.angle_alpha   90.00
_cell.angle_beta   90.00
_cell.angle_gamma   90.00
#
_symmetry.space_group_name_H-M   'P 1'
#
loop_
_entity.id
_entity.type
_entity.pdbx_description
1 polymer ?
#
loop_
_entity_poly.entity_id
_entity_poly.type
_entity_poly.pdbx_seq_one_letter_code
_entity_poly.pdbx_strand_id
1 'polypeptide(L)'
;YGEVWGHDLRERVGRYVREERPLTLLSPAALMPNPLLWVYDRLADEPVRTLLLAVTHGDLHADNMMVDINGRICVIDYERTGWGPIYQDFIELETDMLVRLTAVDPPNLIELYKLFLTLTRPTSLSEPLPVLDDTTSVAVRKTWLVIRHLRQLAHTVTGVDDMEQYLWGLLLNAVFRATLLRRMMLGGSHKHDAEYQRALLWGSVICQRLDDLVVVPQKQAR
;
A
#
# COMPACT_ATOMS: atom_id res chain seq x y z
N TYR A 1 -4.31 10.89 -9.35
CA TYR A 1 -3.93 9.47 -9.43
C TYR A 1 -3.56 9.07 -10.86
N GLY A 2 -4.32 9.52 -11.88
CA GLY A 2 -4.06 9.18 -13.30
C GLY A 2 -2.70 9.59 -13.88
N GLU A 3 -2.03 10.62 -13.36
CA GLU A 3 -0.68 10.99 -13.86
C GLU A 3 0.45 10.13 -13.27
N VAL A 4 0.26 9.56 -12.06
CA VAL A 4 1.31 8.82 -11.33
C VAL A 4 1.15 7.32 -11.46
N TRP A 5 -0.08 6.83 -11.37
CA TRP A 5 -0.38 5.40 -11.54
C TRP A 5 -1.06 5.10 -12.89
N GLY A 6 -1.33 6.15 -13.69
CA GLY A 6 -1.71 6.06 -15.11
C GLY A 6 -3.23 6.20 -15.36
N HIS A 7 -3.59 6.87 -16.47
CA HIS A 7 -4.85 6.61 -17.19
C HIS A 7 -4.98 5.12 -17.54
N ASP A 8 -3.84 4.45 -17.69
CA ASP A 8 -3.70 3.02 -17.94
C ASP A 8 -4.02 2.14 -16.73
N LEU A 9 -4.14 2.65 -15.49
CA LEU A 9 -4.33 1.76 -14.33
C LEU A 9 -5.59 0.92 -14.49
N ARG A 10 -6.69 1.54 -14.90
CA ARG A 10 -7.96 0.84 -15.15
C ARG A 10 -7.82 -0.17 -16.30
N GLU A 11 -7.11 0.19 -17.37
CA GLU A 11 -6.86 -0.72 -18.49
C GLU A 11 -6.01 -1.91 -18.05
N ARG A 12 -4.91 -1.66 -17.33
CA ARG A 12 -4.01 -2.67 -16.75
C ARG A 12 -4.77 -3.61 -15.85
N VAL A 13 -5.52 -3.08 -14.89
CA VAL A 13 -6.36 -3.86 -13.97
C VAL A 13 -7.40 -4.66 -14.77
N GLY A 14 -8.06 -4.05 -15.76
CA GLY A 14 -9.06 -4.69 -16.61
C GLY A 14 -8.54 -5.91 -17.38
N ARG A 15 -7.24 -5.99 -17.67
CA ARG A 15 -6.62 -7.18 -18.28
C ARG A 15 -6.60 -8.40 -17.35
N TYR A 16 -6.54 -8.18 -16.04
CA TYR A 16 -6.44 -9.25 -15.04
C TYR A 16 -7.77 -9.54 -14.35
N VAL A 17 -8.66 -8.55 -14.23
CA VAL A 17 -9.99 -8.67 -13.61
C VAL A 17 -10.83 -9.82 -14.17
N ARG A 18 -10.73 -10.11 -15.48
CA ARG A 18 -11.51 -11.18 -16.12
C ARG A 18 -11.08 -12.59 -15.72
N GLU A 19 -9.89 -12.74 -15.14
CA GLU A 19 -9.29 -14.03 -14.80
C GLU A 19 -9.26 -14.28 -13.28
N GLU A 20 -9.55 -13.26 -12.47
CA GLU A 20 -9.43 -13.37 -11.02
C GLU A 20 -10.73 -13.75 -10.31
N ARG A 21 -10.62 -14.71 -9.41
CA ARG A 21 -11.67 -15.10 -8.46
C ARG A 21 -11.51 -14.31 -7.15
N PRO A 22 -12.52 -14.25 -6.27
CA PRO A 22 -12.35 -13.78 -4.90
C PRO A 22 -11.15 -14.50 -4.24
N LEU A 23 -10.33 -13.75 -3.53
CA LEU A 23 -9.08 -14.28 -3.00
C LEU A 23 -9.35 -15.16 -1.77
N THR A 24 -9.08 -16.45 -1.92
CA THR A 24 -9.05 -17.42 -0.82
C THR A 24 -7.69 -17.36 -0.11
N LEU A 25 -7.28 -16.18 0.34
CA LEU A 25 -5.92 -15.90 0.82
C LEU A 25 -5.58 -16.48 2.21
N LEU A 26 -6.58 -16.62 3.07
CA LEU A 26 -6.38 -17.05 4.47
C LEU A 26 -7.26 -18.26 4.86
N SER A 27 -8.48 -18.33 4.32
CA SER A 27 -9.42 -19.44 4.50
C SER A 27 -10.58 -19.32 3.51
N PRO A 28 -11.20 -20.42 3.06
CA PRO A 28 -12.44 -20.40 2.27
C PRO A 28 -13.60 -19.61 2.89
N ALA A 29 -13.58 -19.37 4.20
CA ALA A 29 -14.64 -18.69 4.94
C ALA A 29 -14.44 -17.17 5.10
N ALA A 30 -13.24 -16.63 4.83
CA ALA A 30 -12.96 -15.21 4.93
C ALA A 30 -12.99 -14.56 3.54
N LEU A 31 -14.19 -14.20 3.07
CA LEU A 31 -14.37 -13.45 1.84
C LEU A 31 -13.84 -12.02 2.04
N MET A 32 -12.62 -11.79 1.58
CA MET A 32 -12.05 -10.45 1.48
C MET A 32 -12.30 -9.88 0.07
N PRO A 33 -12.46 -8.55 -0.08
CA PRO A 33 -12.61 -7.93 -1.38
C PRO A 33 -11.37 -8.21 -2.24
N ASN A 34 -11.56 -8.58 -3.51
CA ASN A 34 -10.45 -8.62 -4.46
C ASN A 34 -10.10 -7.16 -4.82
N PRO A 35 -8.87 -6.68 -4.55
CA PRO A 35 -8.54 -5.28 -4.72
C PRO A 35 -8.48 -4.87 -6.19
N LEU A 36 -8.19 -5.79 -7.12
CA LEU A 36 -8.23 -5.50 -8.55
C LEU A 36 -9.68 -5.22 -8.99
N LEU A 37 -10.62 -6.09 -8.59
CA LEU A 37 -12.04 -5.90 -8.88
C LEU A 37 -12.57 -4.61 -8.23
N TRP A 38 -12.27 -4.43 -6.94
CA TRP A 38 -12.72 -3.27 -6.17
C TRP A 38 -12.25 -1.95 -6.79
N VAL A 39 -10.98 -1.86 -7.19
CA VAL A 39 -10.44 -0.67 -7.87
C VAL A 39 -11.03 -0.51 -9.27
N TYR A 40 -11.21 -1.59 -10.04
CA TYR A 40 -11.77 -1.52 -11.38
C TYR A 40 -13.19 -0.95 -11.39
N ASP A 41 -14.02 -1.39 -10.45
CA ASP A 41 -15.41 -0.95 -10.32
C ASP A 41 -15.47 0.52 -9.86
N ARG A 42 -14.65 0.92 -8.87
CA ARG A 42 -14.71 2.28 -8.31
C ARG A 42 -14.02 3.36 -9.13
N LEU A 43 -12.99 3.03 -9.89
CA LEU A 43 -12.35 3.99 -10.82
C LEU A 43 -13.29 4.42 -11.96
N ALA A 44 -14.43 3.74 -12.15
CA ALA A 44 -15.45 4.14 -13.11
C ALA A 44 -16.32 5.31 -12.63
N ASP A 45 -16.57 5.38 -11.31
CA ASP A 45 -17.67 6.16 -10.74
C ASP A 45 -17.21 7.29 -9.81
N GLU A 46 -15.98 7.25 -9.28
CA GLU A 46 -15.47 8.26 -8.36
C GLU A 46 -14.74 9.39 -9.12
N PRO A 47 -15.19 10.66 -9.02
CA PRO A 47 -14.41 11.79 -9.54
C PRO A 47 -13.06 11.81 -8.85
N VAL A 48 -12.00 12.02 -9.63
CA VAL A 48 -10.62 12.15 -9.13
C VAL A 48 -10.62 13.18 -7.99
N ARG A 49 -10.49 12.71 -6.74
CA ARG A 49 -10.40 13.58 -5.57
C ARG A 49 -9.33 14.63 -5.81
N THR A 50 -9.59 15.87 -5.40
CA THR A 50 -8.60 16.94 -5.50
C THR A 50 -7.35 16.53 -4.74
N LEU A 51 -6.26 16.28 -5.46
CA LEU A 51 -5.00 15.89 -4.85
C LEU A 51 -4.16 17.11 -4.55
N LEU A 52 -3.64 17.14 -3.33
CA LEU A 52 -2.48 17.97 -3.04
C LEU A 52 -1.26 17.38 -3.74
N LEU A 53 -0.52 18.25 -4.42
CA LEU A 53 0.68 17.90 -5.17
C LEU A 53 1.92 18.50 -4.49
N ALA A 54 3.03 17.79 -4.59
CA ALA A 54 4.34 18.24 -4.17
C ALA A 54 5.39 17.77 -5.18
N VAL A 55 6.59 18.33 -5.11
CA VAL A 55 7.74 17.75 -5.81
C VAL A 55 8.15 16.49 -5.05
N THR A 56 8.08 15.35 -5.70
CA THR A 56 8.38 14.02 -5.15
C THR A 56 9.59 13.43 -5.88
N HIS A 57 10.26 12.46 -5.26
CA HIS A 57 11.26 11.61 -5.92
C HIS A 57 10.61 10.81 -7.06
N GLY A 58 9.41 10.30 -6.80
CA GLY A 58 8.57 9.63 -7.79
C GLY A 58 8.88 8.14 -8.01
N ASP A 59 9.86 7.61 -7.28
CA ASP A 59 10.24 6.18 -7.28
C ASP A 59 10.97 5.80 -5.98
N LEU A 60 10.46 6.24 -4.83
CA LEU A 60 11.18 6.06 -3.58
C LEU A 60 10.90 4.67 -2.98
N HIS A 61 11.79 3.72 -3.25
CA HIS A 61 11.80 2.38 -2.65
C HIS A 61 13.19 2.03 -2.09
N ALA A 62 13.31 0.93 -1.35
CA ALA A 62 14.57 0.65 -0.62
C ALA A 62 15.79 0.47 -1.53
N ASP A 63 15.62 0.04 -2.78
CA ASP A 63 16.76 -0.10 -3.71
C ASP A 63 17.32 1.26 -4.16
N ASN A 64 16.54 2.35 -4.00
CA ASN A 64 16.95 3.73 -4.26
C ASN A 64 17.49 4.43 -3.00
N MET A 65 17.77 3.65 -1.94
CA MET A 65 18.38 4.12 -0.70
C MET A 65 19.67 3.34 -0.41
N MET A 66 20.81 3.98 -0.59
CA MET A 66 22.10 3.40 -0.21
C MET A 66 22.42 3.74 1.24
N VAL A 67 22.98 2.78 1.97
CA VAL A 67 23.44 2.96 3.35
C VAL A 67 24.94 2.64 3.41
N ASP A 68 25.75 3.60 3.85
CA ASP A 68 27.19 3.37 4.04
C ASP A 68 27.50 2.60 5.34
N ILE A 69 28.78 2.24 5.53
CA ILE A 69 29.25 1.55 6.75
C ILE A 69 29.03 2.32 8.05
N ASN A 70 28.78 3.64 7.97
CA ASN A 70 28.54 4.52 9.10
C ASN A 70 27.04 4.75 9.33
N GLY A 71 26.16 4.11 8.55
CA GLY A 71 24.71 4.30 8.62
C GLY A 71 24.20 5.58 7.95
N ARG A 72 25.01 6.25 7.13
CA ARG A 72 24.57 7.42 6.34
C ARG A 72 23.76 6.96 5.15
N ILE A 73 22.62 7.61 4.94
CA ILE A 73 21.68 7.29 3.87
C ILE A 73 21.88 8.27 2.71
N CYS A 74 21.99 7.74 1.49
CA CYS A 74 21.98 8.50 0.24
C CYS A 74 20.82 8.01 -0.63
N VAL A 75 19.95 8.95 -1.03
CA VAL A 75 18.86 8.67 -1.99
C VAL A 75 19.41 8.88 -3.41
N ILE A 76 19.08 7.97 -4.32
CA ILE A 76 19.58 7.95 -5.70
C ILE A 76 18.43 7.76 -6.68
N ASP A 77 18.72 7.93 -7.97
CA ASP A 77 17.81 7.68 -9.09
C ASP A 77 16.62 8.64 -9.19
N TYR A 78 16.93 9.94 -9.35
CA TYR A 78 15.95 11.02 -9.48
C TYR A 78 15.26 11.10 -10.85
N GLU A 79 15.28 10.03 -11.67
CA GLU A 79 14.76 10.08 -13.05
C GLU A 79 13.25 10.37 -13.11
N ARG A 80 12.51 10.02 -12.06
CA ARG A 80 11.04 10.22 -11.95
C ARG A 80 10.65 11.43 -11.10
N THR A 81 11.63 12.27 -10.75
CA THR A 81 11.39 13.44 -9.90
C THR A 81 10.52 14.47 -10.61
N GLY A 82 9.49 14.95 -9.94
CA GLY A 82 8.54 15.89 -10.51
C GLY A 82 7.34 16.13 -9.63
N TRP A 83 6.30 16.76 -10.19
CA TRP A 83 5.03 16.93 -9.49
C TRP A 83 4.31 15.59 -9.34
N GLY A 84 4.00 15.22 -8.11
CA GLY A 84 3.23 14.04 -7.78
C GLY A 84 2.33 14.24 -6.57
N PRO A 85 1.42 13.30 -6.26
CA PRO A 85 0.63 13.30 -5.05
C PRO A 85 1.52 13.47 -3.82
N ILE A 86 1.09 14.32 -2.89
CA ILE A 86 1.90 14.74 -1.75
C ILE A 86 2.43 13.58 -0.87
N TYR A 87 1.77 12.42 -0.89
CA TYR A 87 2.15 11.23 -0.13
C TYR A 87 2.91 10.17 -0.94
N GLN A 88 3.18 10.39 -2.23
CA GLN A 88 3.65 9.35 -3.16
C GLN A 88 4.88 8.60 -2.65
N ASP A 89 5.94 9.32 -2.28
CA ASP A 89 7.20 8.71 -1.85
C ASP A 89 7.05 7.88 -0.56
N PHE A 90 6.19 8.34 0.36
CA PHE A 90 5.87 7.60 1.58
C PHE A 90 5.08 6.33 1.29
N ILE A 91 4.11 6.40 0.38
CA ILE A 91 3.27 5.27 -0.05
C ILE A 91 4.10 4.21 -0.77
N GLU A 92 5.00 4.63 -1.67
CA GLU A 92 5.86 3.74 -2.43
C GLU A 92 6.80 2.98 -1.50
N LEU A 93 7.44 3.68 -0.56
CA LEU A 93 8.33 3.06 0.42
C LEU A 93 7.57 2.15 1.38
N GLU A 94 6.42 2.58 1.91
CA GLU A 94 5.59 1.74 2.79
C GLU A 94 5.16 0.44 2.09
N THR A 95 4.69 0.55 0.85
CA THR A 95 4.26 -0.61 0.07
C THR A 95 5.43 -1.53 -0.26
N ASP A 96 6.60 -0.98 -0.61
CA ASP A 96 7.82 -1.76 -0.84
C ASP A 96 8.23 -2.56 0.42
N MET A 97 8.14 -1.94 1.59
CA MET A 97 8.40 -2.61 2.85
C MET A 97 7.44 -3.79 3.07
N LEU A 98 6.13 -3.56 2.97
CA LEU A 98 5.09 -4.56 3.27
C LEU A 98 5.05 -5.71 2.25
N VAL A 99 5.29 -5.41 0.98
CA VAL A 99 5.13 -6.37 -0.12
C VAL A 99 6.44 -7.12 -0.41
N ARG A 100 7.59 -6.48 -0.29
CA ARG A 100 8.89 -7.06 -0.68
C ARG A 100 9.82 -7.34 0.50
N LEU A 101 9.99 -6.39 1.41
CA LEU A 101 11.07 -6.45 2.40
C LEU A 101 10.70 -7.13 3.72
N THR A 102 9.42 -7.19 4.09
CA THR A 102 8.97 -7.91 5.27
C THR A 102 9.09 -9.42 5.02
N ALA A 103 10.30 -9.94 5.23
CA ALA A 103 10.58 -11.35 5.21
C ALA A 103 9.95 -12.00 6.43
N VAL A 104 8.92 -12.81 6.21
CA VAL A 104 8.37 -13.70 7.22
C VAL A 104 8.75 -15.10 6.77
N ASP A 105 9.68 -15.72 7.49
CA ASP A 105 10.17 -17.08 7.20
C ASP A 105 9.96 -17.98 8.42
N PRO A 106 9.15 -19.06 8.31
CA PRO A 106 8.32 -19.40 7.15
C PRO A 106 7.24 -18.34 6.88
N PRO A 107 6.71 -18.22 5.64
CA PRO A 107 5.65 -17.28 5.30
C PRO A 107 4.44 -17.40 6.24
N ASN A 108 4.35 -16.50 7.22
CA ASN A 108 3.22 -16.44 8.15
C ASN A 108 2.25 -15.33 7.72
N LEU A 109 1.36 -15.67 6.80
CA LEU A 109 0.33 -14.76 6.30
C LEU A 109 -0.60 -14.26 7.41
N ILE A 110 -0.76 -15.00 8.51
CA ILE A 110 -1.58 -14.57 9.66
C ILE A 110 -0.90 -13.40 10.39
N GLU A 111 0.42 -13.45 10.59
CA GLU A 111 1.15 -12.32 11.18
C GLU A 111 1.16 -11.08 10.29
N LEU A 112 1.31 -11.26 8.97
CA LEU A 112 1.17 -10.16 8.02
C LEU A 112 -0.24 -9.58 8.01
N TYR A 113 -1.26 -10.43 8.05
CA TYR A 113 -2.65 -9.98 8.13
C TYR A 113 -2.91 -9.17 9.40
N LYS A 114 -2.42 -9.63 10.57
CA LYS A 114 -2.48 -8.87 11.82
C LYS A 114 -1.78 -7.52 11.71
N LEU A 115 -0.58 -7.48 11.10
CA LEU A 115 0.13 -6.23 10.82
C LEU A 115 -0.73 -5.30 9.97
N PHE A 116 -1.27 -5.79 8.85
CA PHE A 116 -2.05 -4.99 7.92
C PHE A 116 -3.31 -4.42 8.57
N LEU A 117 -4.04 -5.23 9.36
CA LEU A 117 -5.18 -4.75 10.16
C LEU A 117 -4.76 -3.66 11.14
N THR A 118 -3.61 -3.81 11.82
CA THR A 118 -3.09 -2.78 12.73
C THR A 118 -2.74 -1.49 11.99
N LEU A 119 -2.18 -1.59 10.79
CA LEU A 119 -1.79 -0.44 9.97
C LEU A 119 -3.00 0.30 9.38
N THR A 120 -4.15 -0.33 9.17
CA THR A 120 -5.34 0.34 8.59
C THR A 120 -6.31 0.90 9.64
N ARG A 121 -6.12 0.58 10.93
CA ARG A 121 -6.97 1.06 12.03
C ARG A 121 -7.02 2.58 12.23
N PRO A 122 -5.89 3.32 12.21
CA PRO A 122 -5.91 4.75 12.47
C PRO A 122 -6.89 5.51 11.57
N THR A 123 -7.43 6.61 12.09
CA THR A 123 -8.31 7.52 11.34
C THR A 123 -7.60 8.80 10.92
N SER A 124 -6.39 9.01 11.42
CA SER A 124 -5.53 10.17 11.18
C SER A 124 -4.08 9.71 11.07
N LEU A 125 -3.27 10.40 10.27
CA LEU A 125 -1.82 10.21 10.17
C LEU A 125 -1.08 10.74 11.41
N SER A 126 -1.70 11.67 12.15
CA SER A 126 -1.17 12.19 13.41
C SER A 126 -1.40 11.23 14.59
N GLU A 127 -2.34 10.29 14.44
CA GLU A 127 -2.67 9.29 15.45
C GLU A 127 -1.53 8.26 15.58
N PRO A 128 -1.13 7.88 16.80
CA PRO A 128 -0.16 6.80 16.98
C PRO A 128 -0.73 5.49 16.45
N LEU A 129 0.10 4.71 15.75
CA LEU A 129 -0.29 3.35 15.37
C LEU A 129 -0.59 2.52 16.63
N PRO A 130 -1.66 1.70 16.63
CA PRO A 130 -1.92 0.76 17.71
C PRO A 130 -0.73 -0.16 17.93
N VAL A 131 -0.50 -0.55 19.18
CA VAL A 131 0.56 -1.50 19.52
C VAL A 131 0.30 -2.81 18.78
N LEU A 132 1.35 -3.32 18.13
CA LEU A 132 1.31 -4.64 17.52
C LEU A 132 1.61 -5.68 18.59
N ASP A 133 0.56 -6.08 19.32
CA ASP A 133 0.65 -7.11 20.35
C ASP A 133 0.91 -8.50 19.73
N ASP A 134 1.63 -9.35 20.46
CA ASP A 134 1.78 -10.79 20.20
C ASP A 134 2.43 -11.23 18.86
N THR A 135 3.23 -10.38 18.20
CA THR A 135 4.12 -10.86 17.13
C THR A 135 5.46 -11.39 17.69
N THR A 136 5.80 -12.62 17.30
CA THR A 136 7.11 -13.23 17.55
C THR A 136 8.12 -12.92 16.44
N SER A 137 7.65 -12.42 15.28
CA SER A 137 8.51 -12.06 14.15
C SER A 137 9.21 -10.72 14.38
N VAL A 138 10.55 -10.78 14.49
CA VAL A 138 11.41 -9.59 14.54
C VAL A 138 11.25 -8.73 13.28
N ALA A 139 11.08 -9.36 12.12
CA ALA A 139 10.91 -8.65 10.84
C ALA A 139 9.59 -7.88 10.79
N VAL A 140 8.49 -8.48 11.25
CA VAL A 140 7.18 -7.83 11.33
C VAL A 140 7.22 -6.67 12.33
N ARG A 141 7.82 -6.88 13.51
CA ARG A 141 8.00 -5.82 14.53
C ARG A 141 8.83 -4.65 13.99
N LYS A 142 9.94 -4.94 13.29
CA LYS A 142 10.78 -3.91 12.67
C LYS A 142 10.02 -3.14 11.59
N THR A 143 9.26 -3.84 10.75
CA THR A 143 8.42 -3.22 9.71
C THR A 143 7.41 -2.27 10.33
N TRP A 144 6.68 -2.71 11.37
CA TRP A 144 5.73 -1.86 12.10
C TRP A 144 6.39 -0.60 12.68
N LEU A 145 7.55 -0.74 13.32
CA LEU A 145 8.30 0.39 13.88
C LEU A 145 8.68 1.42 12.82
N VAL A 146 9.17 0.97 11.66
CA VAL A 146 9.58 1.87 10.58
C VAL A 146 8.36 2.55 9.97
N ILE A 147 7.29 1.82 9.67
CA ILE A 147 6.06 2.39 9.09
C ILE A 147 5.42 3.40 10.04
N ARG A 148 5.43 3.13 11.35
CA ARG A 148 4.99 4.09 12.36
C ARG A 148 5.70 5.44 12.21
N HIS A 149 7.03 5.39 12.10
CA HIS A 149 7.82 6.60 11.92
C HIS A 149 7.65 7.23 10.54
N LEU A 150 7.50 6.42 9.49
CA LEU A 150 7.28 6.89 8.12
C LEU A 150 5.98 7.70 8.01
N ARG A 151 4.90 7.25 8.64
CA ARG A 151 3.62 7.99 8.65
C ARG A 151 3.67 9.27 9.49
N GLN A 152 4.36 9.23 10.63
CA GLN A 152 4.64 10.44 11.42
C GLN A 152 5.44 11.48 10.62
N LEU A 153 6.42 11.01 9.84
CA LEU A 153 7.18 11.86 8.93
C LEU A 153 6.30 12.40 7.81
N ALA A 154 5.43 11.57 7.21
CA ALA A 154 4.48 12.02 6.19
C ALA A 154 3.61 13.16 6.71
N HIS A 155 3.04 13.03 7.91
CA HIS A 155 2.27 14.11 8.53
C HIS A 155 3.13 15.35 8.81
N THR A 156 4.31 15.17 9.40
CA THR A 156 5.20 16.28 9.80
C THR A 156 5.71 17.09 8.61
N VAL A 157 6.11 16.41 7.53
CA VAL A 157 6.71 17.03 6.34
C VAL A 157 5.64 17.71 5.48
N THR A 158 4.46 17.10 5.37
CA THR A 158 3.40 17.61 4.48
C THR A 158 2.50 18.62 5.18
N GLY A 159 2.35 18.54 6.51
CA GLY A 159 1.35 19.29 7.27
C GLY A 159 -0.10 18.88 6.98
N VAL A 160 -0.30 17.80 6.21
CA VAL A 160 -1.61 17.31 5.78
C VAL A 160 -1.99 16.09 6.62
N ASP A 161 -3.24 16.04 7.04
CA ASP A 161 -3.82 14.91 7.76
C ASP A 161 -5.03 14.35 7.00
N ASP A 162 -4.75 13.65 5.90
CA ASP A 162 -5.77 12.98 5.08
C ASP A 162 -5.47 11.48 5.00
N MET A 163 -5.91 10.76 6.02
CA MET A 163 -5.73 9.30 6.10
C MET A 163 -6.46 8.57 4.96
N GLU A 164 -7.57 9.12 4.47
CA GLU A 164 -8.32 8.49 3.38
C GLU A 164 -7.55 8.59 2.06
N GLN A 165 -7.01 9.77 1.72
CA GLN A 165 -6.11 9.95 0.58
C GLN A 165 -4.86 9.07 0.71
N TYR A 166 -4.32 8.91 1.92
CA TYR A 166 -3.20 8.03 2.18
C TYR A 166 -3.54 6.56 1.89
N LEU A 167 -4.68 6.06 2.39
CA LEU A 167 -5.17 4.70 2.13
C LEU A 167 -5.45 4.46 0.64
N TRP A 168 -6.06 5.42 -0.06
CA TRP A 168 -6.25 5.34 -1.51
C TRP A 168 -4.91 5.21 -2.25
N GLY A 169 -3.91 5.98 -1.84
CA GLY A 169 -2.57 5.88 -2.40
C GLY A 169 -1.93 4.51 -2.17
N LEU A 170 -1.99 4.00 -0.94
CA LEU A 170 -1.51 2.64 -0.61
C LEU A 170 -2.22 1.57 -1.45
N LEU A 171 -3.54 1.66 -1.59
CA LEU A 171 -4.33 0.71 -2.37
C LEU A 171 -3.90 0.72 -3.84
N LEU A 172 -3.80 1.90 -4.45
CA LEU A 172 -3.45 2.02 -5.85
C LEU A 172 -2.01 1.58 -6.11
N ASN A 173 -1.09 1.82 -5.18
CA ASN A 173 0.27 1.28 -5.26
C ASN A 173 0.28 -0.25 -5.13
N ALA A 174 -0.46 -0.82 -4.18
CA ALA A 174 -0.58 -2.27 -4.00
C ALA A 174 -1.16 -2.97 -5.23
N VAL A 175 -2.21 -2.41 -5.83
CA VAL A 175 -2.81 -2.88 -7.08
C VAL A 175 -1.83 -2.78 -8.24
N PHE A 176 -1.14 -1.65 -8.38
CA PHE A 176 -0.10 -1.49 -9.39
C PHE A 176 0.98 -2.57 -9.25
N ARG A 177 1.52 -2.78 -8.04
CA ARG A 177 2.50 -3.84 -7.74
C ARG A 177 1.96 -5.22 -8.07
N ALA A 178 0.73 -5.54 -7.69
CA ALA A 178 0.12 -6.83 -8.00
C ALA A 178 0.04 -7.09 -9.52
N THR A 179 -0.37 -6.09 -10.31
CA THR A 179 -0.43 -6.24 -11.78
C THR A 179 0.96 -6.41 -12.41
N LEU A 180 1.98 -5.72 -11.89
CA LEU A 180 3.36 -5.86 -12.35
C LEU A 180 3.91 -7.27 -12.06
N LEU A 181 3.73 -7.76 -10.84
CA LEU A 181 4.19 -9.08 -10.42
C LEU A 181 3.46 -10.18 -11.20
N ARG A 182 2.14 -10.04 -11.41
CA ARG A 182 1.36 -10.97 -12.24
C ARG A 182 1.89 -11.05 -13.66
N ARG A 183 2.22 -9.90 -14.28
CA ARG A 183 2.84 -9.86 -15.61
C ARG A 183 4.16 -10.62 -15.65
N MET A 184 5.01 -10.47 -14.64
CA MET A 184 6.29 -11.18 -14.54
C MET A 184 6.09 -12.70 -14.37
N MET A 185 5.08 -13.11 -13.60
CA MET A 185 4.75 -14.52 -13.37
C MET A 185 4.21 -15.24 -14.61
N LEU A 186 3.49 -14.54 -15.50
CA LEU A 186 3.03 -15.11 -16.78
C LEU A 186 4.18 -15.56 -17.69
N GLY A 187 5.42 -15.11 -17.43
CA GLY A 187 6.63 -15.61 -18.06
C GLY A 187 7.16 -16.95 -17.51
N GLY A 188 6.44 -17.60 -16.58
CA GLY A 188 6.77 -18.91 -16.02
C GLY A 188 7.62 -18.89 -14.73
N SER A 189 7.86 -17.71 -14.14
CA SER A 189 8.62 -17.56 -12.90
C SER A 189 7.70 -17.48 -11.68
N HIS A 190 7.82 -18.43 -10.76
CA HIS A 190 7.12 -18.43 -9.47
C HIS A 190 7.83 -17.62 -8.38
N LYS A 191 8.93 -16.94 -8.71
CA LYS A 191 9.75 -16.17 -7.75
C LYS A 191 8.95 -15.05 -7.05
N HIS A 192 7.89 -14.58 -7.68
CA HIS A 192 7.09 -13.43 -7.24
C HIS A 192 5.75 -13.82 -6.60
N ASP A 193 5.44 -15.12 -6.47
CA ASP A 193 4.13 -15.57 -5.96
C ASP A 193 3.85 -15.01 -4.56
N ALA A 194 4.85 -15.05 -3.68
CA ALA A 194 4.70 -14.55 -2.31
C ALA A 194 4.49 -13.02 -2.26
N GLU A 195 5.21 -12.25 -3.08
CA GLU A 195 5.04 -10.80 -3.19
C GLU A 195 3.66 -10.46 -3.75
N TYR A 196 3.20 -11.18 -4.76
CA TYR A 196 1.89 -11.00 -5.36
C TYR A 196 0.77 -11.29 -4.36
N GLN A 197 0.85 -12.40 -3.62
CA GLN A 197 -0.12 -12.70 -2.55
C GLN A 197 -0.12 -11.64 -1.45
N ARG A 198 1.06 -11.11 -1.06
CA ARG A 198 1.15 -10.01 -0.08
C ARG A 198 0.54 -8.71 -0.59
N ALA A 199 0.80 -8.34 -1.84
CA ALA A 199 0.21 -7.15 -2.47
C ALA A 199 -1.31 -7.22 -2.50
N LEU A 200 -1.85 -8.40 -2.84
CA LEU A 200 -3.29 -8.64 -2.85
C LEU A 200 -3.89 -8.64 -1.44
N LEU A 201 -3.28 -9.31 -0.47
CA LEU A 201 -3.70 -9.30 0.94
C LEU A 201 -3.72 -7.86 1.50
N TRP A 202 -2.69 -7.07 1.18
CA TRP A 202 -2.60 -5.68 1.60
C TRP A 202 -3.72 -4.83 0.99
N GLY A 203 -3.90 -4.91 -0.33
CA GLY A 203 -4.96 -4.20 -1.03
C GLY A 203 -6.35 -4.57 -0.51
N SER A 204 -6.60 -5.87 -0.27
CA SER A 204 -7.88 -6.34 0.28
C SER A 204 -8.20 -5.75 1.66
N VAL A 205 -7.22 -5.69 2.58
CA VAL A 205 -7.42 -5.11 3.92
C VAL A 205 -7.72 -3.61 3.82
N ILE A 206 -7.08 -2.91 2.89
CA ILE A 206 -7.37 -1.49 2.64
C ILE A 206 -8.77 -1.31 2.04
N CYS A 207 -9.18 -2.14 1.07
CA CYS A 207 -10.52 -2.07 0.49
C CYS A 207 -11.60 -2.21 1.56
N GLN A 208 -11.46 -3.19 2.46
CA GLN A 208 -12.38 -3.37 3.59
C GLN A 208 -12.43 -2.12 4.47
N ARG A 209 -11.25 -1.54 4.79
CA ARG A 209 -11.18 -0.33 5.60
C ARG A 209 -11.85 0.87 4.92
N LEU A 210 -11.64 1.05 3.62
CA LEU A 210 -12.25 2.14 2.85
C LEU A 210 -13.78 1.99 2.79
N ASP A 211 -14.29 0.76 2.62
CA ASP A 211 -15.74 0.51 2.70
C ASP A 211 -16.30 0.84 4.10
N ASP A 212 -15.59 0.49 5.17
CA ASP A 212 -15.99 0.84 6.55
C ASP A 212 -16.03 2.36 6.78
N LEU A 213 -15.13 3.13 6.15
CA LEU A 213 -15.10 4.59 6.24
C LEU A 213 -16.29 5.25 5.52
N VAL A 214 -16.78 4.66 4.43
CA VAL A 214 -17.95 5.16 3.69
C VAL A 214 -19.26 4.89 4.45
N VAL A 215 -19.33 3.78 5.21
CA VAL A 215 -20.55 3.37 5.95
C VAL A 215 -20.76 4.16 7.25
N VAL A 216 -19.71 4.75 7.84
CA VAL A 216 -19.85 5.64 9.00
C VAL A 216 -20.23 7.04 8.51
N PRO A 217 -21.46 7.56 8.76
CA PRO A 217 -21.79 8.92 8.37
C PRO A 217 -20.85 9.86 9.11
N GLN A 218 -20.22 10.78 8.38
CA GLN A 218 -19.61 11.96 8.98
C GLN A 218 -20.70 12.65 9.81
N LYS A 219 -20.66 12.46 11.13
CA LYS A 219 -21.42 13.32 12.05
C LYS A 219 -20.87 14.71 11.81
N GLN A 220 -21.61 15.49 11.03
CA GLN A 220 -21.37 16.90 10.80
C GLN A 220 -21.18 17.56 12.17
N ALA A 221 -19.95 17.96 12.48
CA ALA A 221 -19.68 18.88 13.56
C ALA A 221 -20.32 20.22 13.15
N ARG A 222 -21.41 20.56 13.82
CA ARG A 222 -21.97 21.92 13.87
C ARG A 222 -21.23 22.71 14.93
#